data_AF-A0A6L9IWH5-F1
#
_entry.id   AF-A0A6L9IWH5-F1
#
_cell.length_a   1.000
_cell.length_b   1.000
_cell.length_c   1.000
_cell.angle_alpha   90.00
_cell.angle_beta   90.00
_cell.angle_gamma   90.00
#
_symmetry.space_group_name_H-M   'P 1'
#
loop_
_entity.id
_entity.type
_entity.pdbx_description
1 polymer ?
#
loop_
_entity_poly.entity_id
_entity_poly.type
_entity_poly.pdbx_seq_one_letter_code
_entity_poly.pdbx_strand_id
1 'polypeptide(L)' 'AVRAVGRANGSNPIAIVVPCHRVIGSRGELTGYGGGLWRKAWLLQHEGHPVQQQLI' A
#
# COMPACT_ATOMS: atom_id res chain seq x y z
N ALA A 1 17.85 5.39 1.29
CA ALA A 1 17.26 4.13 0.80
C ALA A 1 15.72 4.11 0.89
N VAL A 2 15.12 4.18 2.08
CA VAL A 2 13.66 3.98 2.30
C VAL A 2 12.74 4.81 1.38
N ARG A 3 13.00 6.11 1.21
CA ARG A 3 12.18 6.96 0.33
C ARG A 3 12.23 6.57 -1.15
N ALA A 4 13.39 6.09 -1.62
CA ALA A 4 13.55 5.64 -3.00
C ALA A 4 12.77 4.34 -3.24
N VAL A 5 12.82 3.41 -2.29
CA VAL A 5 12.04 2.16 -2.31
C VAL A 5 10.53 2.46 -2.29
N GLY A 6 10.08 3.40 -1.45
CA GLY A 6 8.66 3.80 -1.42
C GLY A 6 8.17 4.34 -2.76
N ARG A 7 8.98 5.16 -3.45
CA ARG A 7 8.66 5.65 -4.81
C ARG A 7 8.63 4.52 -5.83
N ALA A 8 9.63 3.64 -5.82
CA ALA A 8 9.68 2.49 -6.73
C ALA A 8 8.48 1.55 -6.54
N ASN A 9 8.10 1.24 -5.30
CA ASN A 9 6.92 0.44 -4.97
C ASN A 9 5.61 1.07 -5.46
N GLY A 10 5.47 2.39 -5.31
CA GLY A 10 4.29 3.12 -5.79
C GLY A 10 4.12 3.08 -7.30
N SER A 11 5.23 2.97 -8.05
CA SER A 11 5.26 2.92 -9.52
C SER A 11 5.21 1.51 -10.12
N ASN A 12 4.89 0.49 -9.32
CA ASN A 12 4.78 -0.88 -9.83
C ASN A 12 3.67 -1.01 -10.90
N PRO A 13 3.99 -1.42 -12.15
CA PRO A 13 3.01 -1.55 -13.23
C PRO A 13 2.16 -2.83 -13.13
N ILE A 14 2.58 -3.82 -12.34
CA ILE A 14 1.90 -5.12 -12.20
C ILE A 14 1.41 -5.26 -10.75
N ALA A 15 0.35 -4.53 -10.41
CA ALA A 15 -0.27 -4.58 -9.09
C ALA A 15 -0.78 -6.00 -8.76
N ILE A 16 -0.97 -6.29 -7.47
CA ILE A 16 -1.42 -7.59 -6.93
C ILE A 16 -0.36 -8.69 -7.06
N VAL A 17 0.10 -9.01 -8.27
CA VAL A 17 1.13 -10.05 -8.51
C VAL A 17 2.46 -9.64 -7.88
N VAL A 18 2.89 -8.40 -8.14
CA VAL A 18 3.95 -7.77 -7.34
C VAL A 18 3.25 -7.02 -6.20
N PRO A 19 3.40 -7.47 -4.94
CA PRO A 19 2.51 -7.07 -3.84
C PRO A 19 2.89 -5.71 -3.23
N CYS A 20 2.91 -4.65 -4.05
CA CYS A 20 3.24 -3.29 -3.58
C CYS A 20 2.20 -2.73 -2.59
N HIS A 21 1.00 -3.31 -2.52
CA HIS A 21 0.00 -3.00 -1.50
C HIS A 21 0.39 -3.48 -0.09
N ARG A 22 1.36 -4.40 0.05
CA ARG A 22 1.81 -4.93 1.36
C ARG A 22 2.85 -4.05 2.06
N VAL A 23 3.35 -3.00 1.42
CA VAL A 23 4.32 -2.07 2.03
C VAL A 23 3.60 -0.91 2.70
N ILE A 24 3.78 -0.74 4.01
CA ILE A 24 3.09 0.26 4.84
C ILE A 24 4.13 1.20 5.47
N GLY A 25 3.76 2.46 5.72
CA GLY A 25 4.62 3.37 6.47
C GLY A 25 4.88 2.88 7.90
N SER A 26 5.99 3.28 8.50
CA SER A 26 6.37 2.85 9.86
C SER A 26 5.37 3.27 10.95
N ARG A 27 4.50 4.25 10.67
CA ARG A 27 3.41 4.71 11.54
C ARG A 27 2.07 4.01 11.26
N GLY A 28 2.04 3.01 10.38
CA GLY A 28 0.80 2.34 9.96
C GLY A 28 0.05 3.05 8.83
N GLU A 29 0.58 4.16 8.30
CA GLU A 29 -0.07 4.95 7.26
C GLU A 29 -0.05 4.25 5.89
N LEU A 30 -1.21 4.25 5.24
CA LEU A 30 -1.33 3.84 3.84
C LEU A 30 -0.84 4.95 2.92
N THR A 31 0.24 4.67 2.19
CA THR A 31 0.83 5.60 1.23
C THR A 31 1.16 4.87 -0.06
N GLY A 32 1.34 5.63 -1.15
CA GLY A 32 1.95 5.15 -2.40
C GLY A 32 1.36 3.86 -2.95
N TYR A 33 0.29 3.96 -3.73
CA TYR A 33 -0.26 2.82 -4.47
C TYR A 33 -0.89 3.29 -5.78
N GLY A 34 -0.38 2.80 -6.92
CA GLY A 34 -0.88 3.18 -8.25
C GLY A 34 -2.37 2.90 -8.47
N GLY A 35 -2.95 1.96 -7.69
CA GLY A 35 -4.38 1.64 -7.73
C GLY A 35 -5.28 2.44 -6.78
N GLY A 36 -4.74 3.44 -6.07
CA GLY A 36 -5.47 4.23 -5.07
C GLY A 36 -5.53 3.60 -3.68
N LEU A 37 -5.48 4.42 -2.62
CA LEU A 37 -5.35 3.95 -1.23
C LEU A 37 -6.53 3.09 -0.77
N TRP A 38 -7.75 3.35 -1.27
CA TRP A 38 -8.92 2.54 -0.98
C TRP A 38 -8.74 1.08 -1.38
N ARG A 39 -8.11 0.84 -2.54
CA ARG A 39 -7.90 -0.51 -3.08
C ARG A 39 -6.81 -1.24 -2.30
N LYS A 40 -5.77 -0.51 -1.89
CA LYS A 40 -4.74 -1.02 -0.99
C LYS A 40 -5.32 -1.44 0.36
N ALA A 41 -6.19 -0.61 0.95
CA ALA A 41 -6.90 -0.94 2.18
C ALA A 41 -7.78 -2.19 2.02
N TRP A 42 -8.56 -2.26 0.93
CA TRP A 42 -9.41 -3.41 0.64
C TRP A 42 -8.59 -4.71 0.45
N LEU A 43 -7.49 -4.67 -0.30
CA LEU A 43 -6.63 -5.83 -0.51
C LEU A 43 -6.01 -6.32 0.80
N LEU A 44 -5.52 -5.40 1.62
CA LEU A 44 -4.98 -5.74 2.94
C LEU A 44 -6.04 -6.36 3.84
N GLN A 45 -7.27 -5.83 3.83
CA GLN A 45 -8.39 -6.43 4.56
C GLN A 45 -8.75 -7.83 4.03
N HIS A 46 -8.81 -8.00 2.70
CA HIS A 46 -9.10 -9.26 2.05
C HIS A 46 -8.04 -10.33 2.35
N GLU A 47 -6.78 -9.94 2.50
CA GLU A 47 -5.67 -10.81 2.90
C GLU A 47 -5.61 -11.09 4.42
N GLY A 48 -6.50 -10.51 5.24
CA GLY A 48 -6.51 -10.70 6.68
C GLY A 48 -5.57 -9.75 7.46
N HIS A 49 -5.08 -8.69 6.82
CA HIS A 49 -4.26 -7.64 7.41
C HIS A 49 -5.01 -6.30 7.46
N PRO A 50 -6.12 -6.19 8.22
CA PRO A 50 -6.89 -4.95 8.28
C PRO A 50 -6.01 -3.79 8.79
N VAL A 51 -6.09 -2.67 8.08
CA VAL A 51 -5.41 -1.42 8.39
C VAL A 51 -6.47 -0.37 8.68
N GLN A 52 -6.30 0.38 9.77
CA GLN A 52 -7.20 1.51 10.06
C GLN A 52 -6.97 2.59 9.00
N GLN A 53 -7.92 2.74 8.07
CA GLN A 53 -8.02 3.97 7.29
C GLN A 53 -8.33 5.10 8.27
N GLN A 54 -7.43 6.08 8.38
CA GLN A 54 -7.80 7.37 8.94
C GLN A 54 -8.86 7.97 8.01
N LEU A 55 -10.12 7.85 8.42
CA LEU A 55 -11.22 8.65 7.90
C LEU A 55 -10.88 10.10 8.24
N ILE A 56 -10.56 10.87 7.20
CA ILE A 56 -10.54 12.34 7.28
C ILE A 56 -11.98 12.81 7.08
#